data_AF-A0A139IUW5-F1
#
_entry.id   AF-A0A139IUW5-F1
#
_cell.length_a   1.000
_cell.length_b   1.000
_cell.length_c   1.000
_cell.angle_alpha   90.00
_cell.angle_beta   90.00
_cell.angle_gamma   90.00
#
_symmetry.space_group_name_H-M   'P 1'
#
loop_
_entity.id
_entity.type
_entity.pdbx_description
1 polymer ?
#
loop_
_entity_poly.entity_id
_entity_poly.type
_entity_poly.pdbx_seq_one_letter_code
_entity_poly.pdbx_strand_id
1 'polypeptide(L)'
;MDISDSTTQYTLAIATLAILAAYFLLQPTGLVQWLQKKNYQYEVTFSLYMLTPTEKFVFNSIAFLSLSMLALATIMYLPDHVMTISRRTYYYFAGDGSTSPRSAAENLYGTATRAAGWAQTAYQAAMNRTVAEVAQEVATEAAERVPLEVN
;
A
#
# COMPACT_ATOMS: atom_id res chain seq x y z
N MET A 1 -19.97 21.37 21.69
CA MET A 1 -19.90 19.89 21.77
C MET A 1 -18.82 19.46 20.80
N ASP A 2 -17.72 18.92 21.31
CA ASP A 2 -16.62 18.44 20.49
C ASP A 2 -17.00 17.08 19.91
N ILE A 3 -17.11 16.98 18.59
CA ILE A 3 -17.57 15.78 17.86
C ILE A 3 -16.44 14.73 17.80
N SER A 4 -15.22 15.11 18.20
CA SER A 4 -14.03 14.26 18.17
C SER A 4 -13.86 13.42 19.43
N ASP A 5 -14.64 13.69 20.48
CA ASP A 5 -14.58 12.89 21.71
C ASP A 5 -15.15 11.48 21.47
N SER A 6 -14.38 10.46 21.88
CA SER A 6 -14.69 9.05 21.64
C SER A 6 -16.06 8.66 22.20
N THR A 7 -16.42 9.19 23.37
CA THR A 7 -17.73 9.00 24.02
C THR A 7 -18.88 9.56 23.18
N THR A 8 -18.67 10.72 22.55
CA THR A 8 -19.67 11.37 21.68
C THR A 8 -19.83 10.58 20.37
N GLN A 9 -18.73 10.05 19.81
CA GLN A 9 -18.79 9.20 18.61
C GLN A 9 -19.58 7.90 18.84
N TYR A 10 -19.38 7.22 19.97
CA TYR A 10 -20.16 6.02 20.28
C TYR A 10 -21.64 6.36 20.52
N THR A 11 -21.93 7.48 21.18
CA THR A 11 -23.32 7.91 21.41
C THR A 11 -24.02 8.22 20.08
N LEU A 12 -23.34 8.88 19.14
CA LEU A 12 -23.86 9.12 17.80
C LEU A 12 -23.99 7.83 16.99
N ALA A 13 -23.04 6.89 17.10
CA ALA A 13 -23.11 5.59 16.44
C ALA A 13 -24.30 4.75 16.96
N ILE A 14 -24.54 4.76 18.27
CA ILE A 14 -25.67 4.05 18.89
C ILE A 14 -26.99 4.73 18.50
N ALA A 15 -27.05 6.07 18.52
CA ALA A 15 -28.25 6.80 18.12
C ALA A 15 -28.59 6.58 16.65
N THR A 16 -27.59 6.59 15.75
CA THR A 16 -27.79 6.31 14.33
C THR A 16 -28.19 4.85 14.09
N LEU A 17 -27.58 3.88 14.77
CA LEU A 17 -28.02 2.49 14.74
C LEU A 17 -29.43 2.31 15.26
N ALA A 18 -29.82 3.01 16.34
CA ALA A 18 -31.16 2.96 16.89
C ALA A 18 -32.20 3.56 15.94
N ILE A 19 -31.87 4.66 15.25
CA ILE A 19 -32.73 5.25 14.20
C ILE A 19 -32.86 4.30 13.02
N LEU A 20 -31.77 3.67 12.59
CA LEU A 20 -31.78 2.70 11.50
C LEU A 20 -32.57 1.43 11.88
N ALA A 21 -32.41 0.93 13.11
CA ALA A 21 -33.17 -0.17 13.66
C ALA A 21 -34.67 0.20 13.80
N ALA A 22 -34.98 1.41 14.25
CA ALA A 22 -36.35 1.90 14.29
C ALA A 22 -36.94 2.01 12.88
N TYR A 23 -36.21 2.54 11.91
CA TYR A 23 -36.64 2.58 10.51
C TYR A 23 -36.90 1.17 9.96
N PHE A 24 -36.04 0.20 10.29
CA PHE A 24 -36.20 -1.20 9.91
C PHE A 24 -37.40 -1.88 10.61
N LEU A 25 -37.61 -1.61 11.90
CA LEU A 25 -38.73 -2.15 12.69
C LEU A 25 -40.08 -1.52 12.31
N LEU A 26 -40.09 -0.24 11.92
CA LEU A 26 -41.29 0.48 11.49
C LEU A 26 -41.66 0.20 10.02
N GLN A 27 -40.80 -0.44 9.22
CA GLN A 27 -41.08 -0.85 7.84
C GLN A 27 -41.24 -2.38 7.64
N PRO A 28 -42.20 -3.04 8.29
CA PRO A 28 -42.41 -4.47 8.08
C PRO A 28 -43.02 -4.78 6.68
N THR A 29 -43.75 -3.86 6.06
CA THR A 29 -44.48 -4.14 4.81
C THR A 29 -43.67 -3.92 3.54
N GLY A 30 -42.88 -2.84 3.46
CA GLY A 30 -42.14 -2.48 2.25
C GLY A 30 -41.05 -3.50 1.91
N LEU A 31 -40.27 -3.92 2.90
CA LEU A 31 -39.21 -4.91 2.72
C LEU A 31 -39.77 -6.30 2.43
N VAL A 32 -40.84 -6.72 3.12
CA VAL A 32 -41.48 -8.03 2.87
C VAL A 32 -42.08 -8.08 1.47
N GLN A 33 -42.77 -7.03 1.02
CA GLN A 33 -43.29 -6.96 -0.35
C GLN A 33 -42.17 -6.93 -1.39
N TRP A 34 -41.06 -6.25 -1.11
CA TRP A 34 -39.89 -6.25 -1.97
C TRP A 34 -39.24 -7.64 -2.04
N LEU A 35 -39.10 -8.33 -0.89
CA LEU A 35 -38.57 -9.68 -0.81
C LEU A 35 -39.45 -10.67 -1.58
N GLN A 36 -40.77 -10.56 -1.43
CA GLN A 36 -41.75 -11.34 -2.19
C GLN A 36 -41.55 -11.11 -3.69
N LYS A 37 -41.47 -9.86 -4.15
CA LYS A 37 -41.20 -9.54 -5.57
C LYS A 37 -39.89 -10.15 -6.07
N LYS A 38 -38.84 -10.21 -5.24
CA LYS A 38 -37.57 -10.84 -5.58
C LYS A 38 -37.68 -12.36 -5.68
N ASN A 39 -38.43 -13.00 -4.78
CA ASN A 39 -38.73 -14.43 -4.89
C ASN A 39 -39.54 -14.75 -6.15
N TYR A 40 -40.55 -13.94 -6.48
CA TYR A 40 -41.31 -14.12 -7.73
C TYR A 40 -40.42 -13.97 -8.98
N GLN A 41 -39.54 -12.97 -9.00
CA GLN A 41 -38.63 -12.78 -10.13
C GLN A 41 -37.64 -13.94 -10.24
N TYR A 42 -37.15 -14.46 -9.11
CA TYR A 42 -36.29 -15.63 -9.09
C TYR A 42 -36.99 -16.86 -9.67
N GLU A 43 -38.26 -17.09 -9.33
CA GLU A 43 -39.05 -18.17 -9.92
C GLU A 43 -39.22 -18.03 -11.44
N VAL A 44 -39.46 -16.82 -11.93
CA VAL A 44 -39.67 -16.53 -13.35
C VAL A 44 -38.39 -16.58 -14.17
N THR A 45 -37.30 -15.93 -13.70
CA THR A 45 -36.05 -15.78 -14.47
C THR A 45 -35.24 -17.08 -14.52
N PHE A 46 -35.23 -17.85 -13.42
CA PHE A 46 -34.54 -19.15 -13.41
C PHE A 46 -35.46 -20.32 -13.78
N SER A 47 -36.69 -20.05 -14.25
CA SER A 47 -37.69 -21.07 -14.60
C SER A 47 -37.99 -22.08 -13.50
N LEU A 48 -37.68 -21.77 -12.23
CA LEU A 48 -37.88 -22.67 -11.09
C LEU A 48 -39.35 -23.05 -10.91
N TYR A 49 -40.28 -22.22 -11.36
CA TYR A 49 -41.71 -22.55 -11.26
C TYR A 49 -42.12 -23.78 -12.08
N MET A 50 -41.36 -24.10 -13.14
CA MET A 50 -41.60 -25.24 -14.01
C MET A 50 -40.96 -26.54 -13.53
N LEU A 51 -40.05 -26.46 -12.55
CA LEU A 51 -39.35 -27.60 -11.99
C LEU A 51 -40.16 -28.22 -10.86
N THR A 52 -40.08 -29.55 -10.76
CA THR A 52 -40.68 -30.33 -9.67
C THR A 52 -40.03 -29.92 -8.33
N PRO A 53 -40.73 -29.93 -7.18
CA PRO A 53 -40.17 -29.41 -5.91
C PRO A 53 -38.83 -30.04 -5.50
N THR A 54 -38.61 -31.31 -5.86
CA THR A 54 -37.33 -32.03 -5.69
C THR A 54 -36.23 -31.48 -6.59
N GLU A 55 -36.55 -31.14 -7.84
CA GLU A 55 -35.61 -30.59 -8.81
C GLU A 55 -35.18 -29.16 -8.46
N LYS A 56 -36.08 -28.34 -7.89
CA LYS A 56 -35.76 -26.99 -7.38
C LYS A 56 -34.66 -27.04 -6.33
N PHE A 57 -34.69 -28.03 -5.44
CA PHE A 57 -33.69 -28.20 -4.39
C PHE A 57 -32.31 -28.53 -4.97
N VAL A 58 -32.25 -29.45 -5.93
CA VAL A 58 -31.00 -29.83 -6.61
C VAL A 58 -30.41 -28.64 -7.36
N PHE A 59 -31.24 -27.90 -8.10
CA PHE A 59 -30.81 -26.73 -8.84
C PHE A 59 -30.25 -25.62 -7.93
N ASN A 60 -30.97 -25.29 -6.84
CA ASN A 60 -30.51 -24.29 -5.88
C ASN A 60 -29.21 -24.73 -5.18
N SER A 61 -29.02 -26.03 -4.95
CA SER A 61 -27.77 -26.57 -4.39
C SER A 61 -26.59 -26.39 -5.34
N ILE A 62 -26.77 -26.65 -6.64
CA ILE A 62 -25.74 -26.43 -7.66
C ILE A 62 -25.44 -24.94 -7.77
N ALA A 63 -26.46 -24.08 -7.87
CA ALA A 63 -26.29 -22.63 -7.93
C ALA A 63 -25.55 -22.09 -6.70
N PHE A 64 -25.91 -22.55 -5.50
CA PHE A 64 -25.22 -22.22 -4.26
C PHE A 64 -23.76 -22.67 -4.27
N LEU A 65 -23.48 -23.89 -4.73
CA LEU A 65 -22.13 -24.43 -4.79
C LEU A 65 -21.27 -23.67 -5.80
N SER A 66 -21.80 -23.38 -6.99
CA SER A 66 -21.12 -22.55 -8.00
C SER A 66 -20.87 -21.13 -7.50
N LEU A 67 -21.86 -20.50 -6.86
CA LEU A 67 -21.71 -19.16 -6.31
C LEU A 67 -20.72 -19.13 -5.14
N SER A 68 -20.70 -20.17 -4.30
CA SER A 68 -19.75 -20.33 -3.20
C SER A 68 -18.32 -20.49 -3.72
N MET A 69 -18.12 -21.35 -4.72
CA MET A 69 -16.83 -21.49 -5.41
C MET A 69 -16.37 -20.16 -6.01
N LEU A 70 -17.27 -19.43 -6.65
CA LEU A 70 -16.97 -18.13 -7.25
C LEU A 70 -16.71 -17.06 -6.19
N ALA A 71 -17.43 -17.06 -5.07
CA ALA A 71 -17.24 -16.14 -3.95
C ALA A 71 -15.88 -16.36 -3.30
N LEU A 72 -15.49 -17.60 -3.02
CA LEU A 72 -14.17 -17.94 -2.49
C LEU A 72 -13.07 -17.56 -3.48
N ALA A 73 -13.24 -17.84 -4.77
CA ALA A 73 -12.31 -17.40 -5.80
C ALA A 73 -12.20 -15.87 -5.82
N THR A 74 -13.32 -15.15 -5.70
CA THR A 74 -13.32 -13.68 -5.67
C THR A 74 -12.58 -13.15 -4.45
N ILE A 75 -12.89 -13.65 -3.25
CA ILE A 75 -12.25 -13.17 -2.02
C ILE A 75 -10.73 -13.48 -2.02
N MET A 76 -10.32 -14.64 -2.54
CA MET A 76 -8.91 -15.06 -2.52
C MET A 76 -8.09 -14.48 -3.69
N TYR A 77 -8.65 -14.41 -4.89
CA TYR A 77 -7.92 -14.08 -6.12
C TYR A 77 -8.09 -12.63 -6.56
N LEU A 78 -9.28 -12.05 -6.36
CA LEU A 78 -9.56 -10.68 -6.77
C LEU A 78 -8.65 -9.62 -6.10
N PRO A 79 -8.27 -9.69 -4.81
CA PRO A 79 -7.46 -8.62 -4.21
C PRO A 79 -6.08 -8.49 -4.86
N ASP A 80 -5.40 -9.61 -5.12
CA ASP A 80 -4.08 -9.61 -5.76
C ASP A 80 -4.15 -9.14 -7.22
N HIS A 81 -5.19 -9.57 -7.95
CA HIS A 81 -5.44 -9.12 -9.32
C HIS A 81 -5.78 -7.63 -9.41
N VAL A 82 -6.62 -7.12 -8.52
CA VAL A 82 -6.98 -5.69 -8.46
C VAL A 82 -5.76 -4.84 -8.14
N MET A 83 -4.85 -5.30 -7.26
CA MET A 83 -3.62 -4.58 -6.95
C MET A 83 -2.68 -4.49 -8.17
N THR A 84 -2.57 -5.57 -8.94
CA THR A 84 -1.73 -5.58 -10.15
C THR A 84 -2.30 -4.68 -11.25
N ILE A 85 -3.62 -4.72 -11.47
CA ILE A 85 -4.29 -3.89 -12.48
C ILE A 85 -4.25 -2.42 -12.06
N SER A 86 -4.58 -2.10 -10.81
CA SER A 86 -4.59 -0.71 -10.31
C SER A 86 -3.23 -0.03 -10.45
N ARG A 87 -2.11 -0.72 -10.18
CA ARG A 87 -0.76 -0.17 -10.39
C ARG A 87 -0.48 0.17 -11.86
N ARG A 88 -0.94 -0.69 -12.79
CA ARG A 88 -0.79 -0.44 -14.23
C ARG A 88 -1.70 0.70 -14.68
N THR A 89 -2.96 0.71 -14.25
CA THR A 89 -3.90 1.80 -14.53
C THR A 89 -3.41 3.13 -13.98
N TYR A 90 -2.84 3.13 -12.77
CA TYR A 90 -2.23 4.31 -12.17
C TYR A 90 -1.05 4.82 -13.00
N TYR A 91 -0.20 3.93 -13.51
CA TYR A 91 0.89 4.30 -14.43
C TYR A 91 0.38 4.98 -15.71
N TYR A 92 -0.69 4.44 -16.32
CA TYR A 92 -1.28 5.04 -17.52
C TYR A 92 -2.04 6.34 -17.25
N PHE A 93 -2.62 6.51 -16.05
CA PHE A 93 -3.44 7.67 -15.71
C PHE A 93 -2.62 8.85 -15.15
N ALA A 94 -1.61 8.57 -14.33
CA ALA A 94 -0.74 9.61 -13.75
C ALA A 94 0.28 10.17 -14.75
N GLY A 95 0.44 9.51 -15.92
CA GLY A 95 1.49 9.81 -16.87
C GLY A 95 2.87 9.51 -16.29
N ASP A 96 3.90 9.49 -17.14
CA ASP A 96 5.31 9.28 -16.78
C ASP A 96 5.87 10.42 -15.90
N GLY A 97 5.37 10.55 -14.67
CA GLY A 97 5.45 11.81 -13.94
C GLY A 97 5.39 11.66 -12.43
N SER A 98 5.96 10.60 -11.86
CA SER A 98 6.67 10.64 -10.56
C SER A 98 6.85 9.23 -10.00
N THR A 99 8.11 8.86 -9.76
CA THR A 99 8.50 7.73 -8.90
C THR A 99 8.15 6.35 -9.45
N SER A 100 8.71 5.99 -10.61
CA SER A 100 8.85 4.57 -10.91
C SER A 100 9.89 3.96 -9.94
N PRO A 101 9.72 2.71 -9.47
CA PRO A 101 10.74 2.05 -8.64
C PRO A 101 12.12 2.03 -9.30
N ARG A 102 12.14 2.07 -10.64
CA ARG A 102 13.35 2.14 -11.45
C ARG A 102 14.04 3.50 -11.32
N SER A 103 13.31 4.61 -11.38
CA SER A 103 13.91 5.94 -11.20
C SER A 103 14.36 6.16 -9.75
N ALA A 104 13.64 5.59 -8.76
CA ALA A 104 14.10 5.59 -7.37
C ALA A 104 15.42 4.80 -7.20
N ALA A 105 15.54 3.63 -7.84
CA ALA A 105 16.76 2.82 -7.81
C ALA A 105 17.94 3.51 -8.52
N GLU A 106 17.70 4.15 -9.67
CA GLU A 106 18.73 4.90 -10.41
C GLU A 106 19.23 6.11 -9.60
N ASN A 107 18.34 6.82 -8.90
CA ASN A 107 18.72 7.93 -8.01
C ASN A 107 19.53 7.48 -6.79
N LEU A 108 19.17 6.34 -6.19
CA LEU A 108 19.92 5.74 -5.08
C LEU A 108 21.33 5.32 -5.50
N TYR A 109 21.47 4.66 -6.66
CA TYR A 109 22.76 4.26 -7.19
C TYR A 109 23.66 5.46 -7.53
N GLY A 110 23.09 6.50 -8.14
CA GLY A 110 23.80 7.74 -8.42
C GLY A 110 24.25 8.48 -7.16
N THR A 111 23.43 8.48 -6.11
CA THR A 111 23.76 9.11 -4.82
C THR A 111 24.85 8.33 -4.08
N ALA A 112 24.78 6.99 -4.06
CA ALA A 112 25.80 6.13 -3.47
C ALA A 112 27.17 6.26 -4.17
N THR A 113 27.17 6.33 -5.51
CA THR A 113 28.39 6.48 -6.30
C THR A 113 29.06 7.83 -6.06
N ARG A 114 28.27 8.91 -6.02
CA ARG A 114 28.76 10.24 -5.63
C ARG A 114 29.28 10.23 -4.20
N ALA A 115 28.66 9.44 -3.32
CA ALA A 115 29.06 9.34 -1.94
C ALA A 115 30.43 8.67 -1.73
N ALA A 116 30.64 7.56 -2.43
CA ALA A 116 31.94 6.87 -2.45
C ALA A 116 33.05 7.76 -3.03
N GLY A 117 32.75 8.54 -4.08
CA GLY A 117 33.71 9.44 -4.71
C GLY A 117 34.26 10.50 -3.77
N TRP A 118 33.40 11.17 -2.97
CA TRP A 118 33.88 12.18 -2.01
C TRP A 118 34.57 11.58 -0.79
N ALA A 119 34.17 10.38 -0.36
CA ALA A 119 34.85 9.68 0.73
C ALA A 119 36.30 9.34 0.36
N GLN A 120 36.52 8.91 -0.89
CA GLN A 120 37.84 8.56 -1.39
C GLN A 120 38.74 9.78 -1.59
N THR A 121 38.18 10.90 -2.08
CA THR A 121 38.95 12.16 -2.19
C THR A 121 39.26 12.77 -0.83
N ALA A 122 38.35 12.68 0.14
CA ALA A 122 38.59 13.13 1.51
C ALA A 122 39.73 12.35 2.19
N TYR A 123 39.79 11.03 1.99
CA TYR A 123 40.86 10.19 2.52
C TYR A 123 42.24 10.55 1.94
N GLN A 124 42.31 10.75 0.62
CA GLN A 124 43.57 11.16 -0.04
C GLN A 124 44.01 12.56 0.38
N ALA A 125 43.06 13.50 0.56
CA ALA A 125 43.37 14.84 1.05
C ALA A 125 43.89 14.84 2.49
N ALA A 126 43.37 13.97 3.35
CA ALA A 126 43.86 13.79 4.71
C ALA A 126 45.29 13.23 4.73
N MET A 127 45.56 12.18 3.94
CA MET A 127 46.92 11.63 3.81
C MET A 127 47.91 12.67 3.31
N ASN A 128 47.58 13.41 2.26
CA ASN A 128 48.46 14.45 1.72
C ASN A 128 48.76 15.55 2.75
N ARG A 129 47.82 15.88 3.63
CA ARG A 129 48.08 16.82 4.74
C ARG A 129 49.03 16.25 5.79
N THR A 130 48.82 15.00 6.22
CA THR A 130 49.73 14.38 7.21
C THR A 130 51.16 14.25 6.68
N VAL A 131 51.33 13.93 5.40
CA VAL A 131 52.65 13.88 4.76
C VAL A 131 53.25 15.29 4.64
N ALA A 132 52.44 16.31 4.36
CA ALA A 132 52.90 17.70 4.32
C ALA A 132 53.30 18.21 5.72
N GLU A 133 52.56 17.85 6.76
CA GLU A 133 52.87 18.19 8.15
C GLU A 133 54.18 17.52 8.61
N VAL A 134 54.36 16.23 8.35
CA VAL A 134 55.61 15.50 8.66
C VAL A 134 56.79 16.05 7.85
N ALA A 135 56.60 16.42 6.58
CA ALA A 135 57.66 17.03 5.77
C ALA A 135 58.09 18.40 6.31
N GLN A 136 57.17 19.18 6.88
CA GLN A 136 57.48 20.45 7.54
C GLN A 136 58.25 20.23 8.85
N GLU A 137 57.87 19.23 9.64
CA GLU A 137 58.57 18.88 10.88
C GLU A 137 60.03 18.47 10.60
N VAL A 138 60.25 17.58 9.62
CA VAL A 138 61.61 17.16 9.21
C VAL A 138 62.42 18.32 8.62
N ALA A 139 61.79 19.25 7.89
CA ALA A 139 62.48 20.43 7.37
C ALA A 139 62.93 21.39 8.49
N THR A 140 62.14 21.50 9.57
CA THR A 140 62.51 22.30 10.74
C THR A 140 63.59 21.63 11.59
N GLU A 141 63.55 20.30 11.76
CA GLU A 141 64.60 19.53 12.45
C GLU A 141 65.93 19.56 11.66
N ALA A 142 65.88 19.53 10.33
CA ALA A 142 67.05 19.67 9.47
C ALA A 142 67.66 21.09 9.52
N ALA A 143 66.87 22.13 9.75
CA ALA A 143 67.36 23.51 9.90
C ALA A 143 68.05 23.73 11.26
N GLU A 144 67.64 23.03 12.31
CA GLU A 144 68.26 23.11 13.64
C GLU A 144 69.59 22.33 13.75
N ARG A 145 69.78 21.30 12.92
CA ARG A 145 71.01 20.48 12.84
C ARG A 145 72.16 21.14 12.08
N VAL A 146 71.98 22.34 11.53
CA VAL A 146 73.06 23.08 10.83
C VAL A 146 73.53 24.25 11.68
N PRO A 147 74.54 24.04 12.55
CA PRO A 147 75.61 25.04 12.55
C PRO A 147 77.04 24.44 12.66
N LEU A 148 77.91 24.96 11.79
CA LEU A 148 79.39 25.07 11.85
C LEU A 148 80.27 23.93 11.26
N GLU A 149 80.30 23.81 9.93
CA GLU A 149 81.57 23.56 9.21
C GLU A 149 82.09 24.87 8.62
N VAL A 150 82.70 25.71 9.47
CA VAL A 150 83.72 26.69 9.07
C VAL A 150 84.83 26.63 10.11
N ASN A 151 85.82 25.79 9.83
CA ASN A 151 87.23 26.08 10.11
C ASN A 151 88.09 25.24 9.18
#